data_AF-A0A2S6Q4D1-F1
#
_entry.id   AF-A0A2S6Q4D1-F1
#
_cell.length_a   1.000
_cell.length_b   1.000
_cell.length_c   1.000
_cell.angle_alpha   90.00
_cell.angle_beta   90.00
_cell.angle_gamma   90.00
#
_symmetry.space_group_name_H-M   'P 1'
#
loop_
_entity.id
_entity.type
_entity.pdbx_description
1 polymer ?
#
loop_
_entity_poly.entity_id
_entity_poly.type
_entity_poly.pdbx_seq_one_letter_code
_entity_poly.pdbx_strand_id
1 'polypeptide(L)'
;MIFNKGAMFGLDARIALAIFGALSVISGAALYSAIQQSKVVALVTDLNEIGKAYTAFALDTGQDLPELKSPLLYADSYDLIENTKNYTNWNGPYLSYDKLATDTTYRSLSHPSYYAVRTAPLSGGTWGNTNLGDCTAGNPCFLWAMINNVPNELATAADIYVDGTYNKTEGNFRIHDSNGTAAAAHVYFKIQPTLNQP
;
A
#
# COMPACT_ATOMS: atom_id res chain seq x y z
N MET A 1 44.27 -47.87 -38.36
CA MET A 1 42.87 -47.41 -38.16
C MET A 1 42.87 -46.48 -36.97
N ILE A 2 42.80 -45.17 -37.19
CA ILE A 2 42.75 -44.16 -36.11
C ILE A 2 41.28 -43.81 -35.90
N PHE A 3 40.73 -44.15 -34.73
CA PHE A 3 39.37 -43.79 -34.37
C PHE A 3 39.37 -42.36 -33.79
N ASN A 4 38.90 -41.38 -34.57
CA ASN A 4 38.62 -40.02 -34.09
C ASN A 4 37.38 -40.04 -33.16
N LYS A 5 37.56 -40.46 -31.90
CA LYS A 5 36.51 -40.44 -30.84
C LYS A 5 36.59 -39.22 -29.91
N GLY A 6 36.98 -38.06 -30.44
CA GLY A 6 37.17 -36.82 -29.64
C GLY A 6 36.25 -35.64 -29.99
N ALA A 7 35.45 -35.71 -31.06
CA ALA A 7 34.74 -34.53 -31.58
C ALA A 7 33.24 -34.43 -31.18
N MET A 8 32.65 -35.50 -30.61
CA MET A 8 31.21 -35.50 -30.24
C MET A 8 30.92 -34.94 -28.85
N PHE A 9 31.89 -34.87 -27.93
CA PHE A 9 31.71 -34.30 -26.59
C PHE A 9 31.75 -32.75 -26.57
N GLY A 10 32.18 -32.10 -27.65
CA GLY A 10 32.29 -30.63 -27.71
C GLY A 10 31.05 -29.94 -28.29
N LEU A 11 30.34 -30.59 -29.22
CA LEU A 11 29.15 -30.01 -29.85
C LEU A 11 27.96 -30.05 -28.89
N ASP A 12 27.71 -31.21 -28.27
CA ASP A 12 26.59 -31.39 -27.34
C ASP A 12 26.79 -30.59 -26.04
N ALA A 13 28.03 -30.49 -25.54
CA ALA A 13 28.33 -29.66 -24.37
C ALA A 13 28.06 -28.17 -24.59
N ARG A 14 28.26 -27.65 -25.82
CA ARG A 14 27.94 -26.24 -26.15
C ARG A 14 26.44 -26.02 -26.27
N ILE A 15 25.72 -26.98 -26.84
CA ILE A 15 24.25 -26.92 -26.94
C ILE A 15 23.65 -27.00 -25.54
N ALA A 16 24.12 -27.92 -24.69
CA ALA A 16 23.70 -28.04 -23.30
C ALA A 16 23.98 -26.75 -22.51
N LEU A 17 25.20 -26.18 -22.63
CA LEU A 17 25.53 -24.92 -21.96
C LEU A 17 24.64 -23.77 -22.45
N ALA A 18 24.31 -23.71 -23.75
CA ALA A 18 23.40 -22.72 -24.29
C ALA A 18 21.97 -22.87 -23.75
N ILE A 19 21.49 -24.12 -23.61
CA ILE A 19 20.17 -24.41 -23.02
C ILE A 19 20.14 -24.03 -21.54
N PHE A 20 21.15 -24.44 -20.74
CA PHE A 20 21.23 -24.06 -19.33
C PHE A 20 21.39 -22.55 -19.14
N GLY A 21 22.15 -21.89 -20.03
CA GLY A 21 22.26 -20.44 -20.06
C GLY A 21 20.90 -19.78 -20.32
N ALA A 22 20.17 -20.21 -21.34
CA ALA A 22 18.85 -19.68 -21.67
C ALA A 22 17.81 -19.92 -20.56
N LEU A 23 17.75 -21.14 -20.01
CA LEU A 23 16.85 -21.49 -18.91
C LEU A 23 17.17 -20.70 -17.64
N SER A 24 18.44 -20.43 -17.36
CA SER A 24 18.87 -19.61 -16.22
C SER A 24 18.37 -18.17 -16.36
N VAL A 25 18.48 -17.56 -17.55
CA VAL A 25 17.98 -16.20 -17.81
C VAL A 25 16.46 -16.15 -17.67
N ILE A 26 15.73 -17.11 -18.26
CA ILE A 26 14.26 -17.18 -18.16
C ILE A 26 13.84 -17.31 -16.68
N SER A 27 14.49 -18.21 -15.94
CA SER A 27 14.18 -18.43 -14.52
C SER A 27 14.49 -17.20 -13.68
N GLY A 28 15.58 -16.49 -13.96
CA GLY A 28 15.93 -15.24 -13.29
C GLY A 28 14.90 -14.14 -13.50
N ALA A 29 14.46 -13.94 -14.75
CA ALA A 29 13.41 -12.97 -15.07
C ALA A 29 12.08 -13.32 -14.39
N ALA A 30 11.66 -14.59 -14.45
CA ALA A 30 10.44 -15.06 -13.80
C ALA A 30 10.49 -14.88 -12.27
N LEU A 31 11.63 -15.22 -11.64
CA LEU A 31 11.83 -15.05 -10.21
C LEU A 31 11.77 -13.57 -9.81
N TYR A 32 12.42 -12.69 -10.57
CA TYR A 32 12.37 -11.25 -10.30
C TYR A 32 10.94 -10.71 -10.40
N SER A 33 10.19 -11.08 -11.45
CA SER A 33 8.79 -10.70 -11.61
C SER A 33 7.90 -11.22 -10.47
N ALA A 34 8.10 -12.47 -10.04
CA ALA A 34 7.36 -13.06 -8.93
C ALA A 34 7.62 -12.34 -7.59
N ILE A 35 8.86 -11.87 -7.36
CA ILE A 35 9.21 -11.07 -6.19
C ILE A 35 8.51 -9.71 -6.23
N GLN A 36 8.51 -9.02 -7.38
CA GLN A 36 7.82 -7.74 -7.51
C GLN A 36 6.31 -7.88 -7.28
N GLN A 37 5.70 -8.92 -7.86
CA GLN A 37 4.29 -9.22 -7.64
C GLN A 37 3.99 -9.51 -6.16
N SER A 38 4.86 -10.27 -5.48
CA SER A 38 4.70 -10.56 -4.04
C SER A 38 4.71 -9.28 -3.19
N LYS A 39 5.56 -8.30 -3.54
CA LYS A 39 5.60 -7.00 -2.84
C LYS A 39 4.32 -6.18 -3.06
N VAL A 40 3.76 -6.21 -4.28
CA VAL A 40 2.49 -5.55 -4.59
C VAL A 40 1.37 -6.18 -3.76
N VAL A 41 1.27 -7.50 -3.77
CA VAL A 41 0.25 -8.23 -3.00
C VAL A 41 0.40 -7.96 -1.51
N ALA A 42 1.63 -7.93 -0.97
CA ALA A 42 1.89 -7.60 0.43
C ALA A 42 1.40 -6.19 0.79
N LEU A 43 1.75 -5.17 -0.01
CA LEU A 43 1.31 -3.79 0.22
C LEU A 43 -0.22 -3.67 0.21
N VAL A 44 -0.88 -4.27 -0.78
CA VAL A 44 -2.35 -4.24 -0.88
C VAL A 44 -3.00 -5.02 0.25
N THR A 45 -2.36 -6.10 0.71
CA THR A 45 -2.83 -6.85 1.90
C THR A 45 -2.76 -5.98 3.15
N ASP A 46 -1.64 -5.28 3.38
CA ASP A 46 -1.48 -4.37 4.52
C ASP A 46 -2.57 -3.29 4.53
N LEU A 47 -2.85 -2.67 3.37
CA LEU A 47 -3.91 -1.67 3.20
C LEU A 47 -5.31 -2.24 3.49
N ASN A 48 -5.57 -3.48 3.08
CA ASN A 48 -6.83 -4.17 3.38
C ASN A 48 -6.95 -4.49 4.88
N GLU A 49 -5.88 -4.90 5.55
CA GLU A 49 -5.91 -5.15 7.00
C GLU A 49 -6.20 -3.86 7.78
N ILE A 50 -5.62 -2.72 7.36
CA ILE A 50 -5.96 -1.40 7.93
C ILE A 50 -7.46 -1.10 7.71
N GLY A 51 -7.99 -1.39 6.53
CA GLY A 51 -9.41 -1.21 6.22
C GLY A 51 -10.33 -2.09 7.08
N LYS A 52 -9.97 -3.37 7.28
CA LYS A 52 -10.69 -4.29 8.18
C LYS A 52 -10.65 -3.81 9.62
N ALA A 53 -9.50 -3.32 10.08
CA ALA A 53 -9.35 -2.79 11.43
C ALA A 53 -10.23 -1.58 11.70
N TYR A 54 -10.28 -0.63 10.76
CA TYR A 54 -11.22 0.49 10.86
C TYR A 54 -12.69 0.04 10.81
N THR A 55 -13.02 -0.90 9.92
CA THR A 55 -14.39 -1.42 9.83
C THR A 55 -14.81 -2.06 11.16
N ALA A 56 -13.94 -2.86 11.78
CA ALA A 56 -14.18 -3.44 13.10
C ALA A 56 -14.34 -2.36 14.18
N PHE A 57 -13.47 -1.35 14.21
CA PHE A 57 -13.58 -0.21 15.12
C PHE A 57 -14.94 0.51 14.97
N ALA A 58 -15.36 0.80 13.74
CA ALA A 58 -16.61 1.50 13.47
C ALA A 58 -17.84 0.66 13.84
N LEU A 59 -17.78 -0.67 13.66
CA LEU A 59 -18.83 -1.59 14.07
C LEU A 59 -18.96 -1.69 15.60
N ASP A 60 -17.83 -1.75 16.30
CA ASP A 60 -17.79 -1.90 17.75
C ASP A 60 -18.22 -0.62 18.47
N THR A 61 -17.72 0.52 18.01
CA THR A 61 -17.92 1.82 18.68
C THR A 61 -19.11 2.60 18.15
N GLY A 62 -19.57 2.30 16.92
CA GLY A 62 -20.59 3.08 16.23
C GLY A 62 -20.15 4.49 15.82
N GLN A 63 -18.84 4.75 15.79
CA GLN A 63 -18.26 6.08 15.54
C GLN A 63 -17.15 6.01 14.48
N ASP A 64 -16.92 7.14 13.80
CA ASP A 64 -15.74 7.33 12.98
C ASP A 64 -14.50 7.60 13.84
N LEU A 65 -13.32 7.33 13.27
CA LEU A 65 -12.07 7.80 13.86
C LEU A 65 -12.09 9.33 13.91
N PRO A 66 -11.67 9.94 15.02
CA PRO A 66 -11.77 11.37 15.19
C PRO A 66 -10.71 12.05 14.32
N GLU A 67 -11.11 13.09 13.60
CA GLU A 67 -10.18 13.93 12.87
C GLU A 67 -9.22 14.63 13.83
N LEU A 68 -7.94 14.65 13.43
CA LEU A 68 -6.94 15.48 14.08
C LEU A 68 -7.24 16.95 13.74
N LYS A 69 -6.97 17.86 14.70
CA LYS A 69 -7.31 19.28 14.52
C LYS A 69 -6.71 19.85 13.21
N SER A 70 -7.55 20.63 12.52
CA SER A 70 -7.20 21.45 11.34
C SER A 70 -5.83 22.15 11.51
N PRO A 71 -4.99 22.18 10.45
CA PRO A 71 -5.29 21.94 9.04
C PRO A 71 -5.16 20.48 8.57
N LEU A 72 -5.09 19.52 9.50
CA LEU A 72 -4.78 18.14 9.17
C LEU A 72 -6.02 17.38 8.68
N LEU A 73 -5.95 16.79 7.49
CA LEU A 73 -6.97 15.89 6.92
C LEU A 73 -6.79 14.43 7.38
N TYR A 74 -6.20 14.22 8.56
CA TYR A 74 -5.88 12.89 9.07
C TYR A 74 -6.80 12.53 10.23
N ALA A 75 -7.16 11.25 10.32
CA ALA A 75 -7.84 10.69 11.47
C ALA A 75 -6.84 10.08 12.47
N ASP A 76 -7.24 10.06 13.74
CA ASP A 76 -6.43 9.53 14.83
C ASP A 76 -6.27 8.01 14.72
N SER A 77 -5.15 7.59 14.13
CA SER A 77 -4.90 6.16 13.87
C SER A 77 -4.48 5.41 15.14
N TYR A 78 -4.21 6.09 16.26
CA TYR A 78 -3.92 5.43 17.53
C TYR A 78 -5.13 4.69 18.08
N ASP A 79 -6.35 5.15 17.80
CA ASP A 79 -7.57 4.51 18.28
C ASP A 79 -7.82 3.12 17.67
N LEU A 80 -7.07 2.76 16.63
CA LEU A 80 -7.04 1.40 16.07
C LEU A 80 -6.19 0.42 16.91
N ILE A 81 -5.29 0.90 17.76
CA ILE A 81 -4.38 0.06 18.57
C ILE A 81 -4.53 0.29 20.08
N GLU A 82 -5.09 1.41 20.50
CA GLU A 82 -5.29 1.76 21.90
C GLU A 82 -6.53 2.61 22.06
N ASN A 83 -7.35 2.38 23.09
CA ASN A 83 -8.54 3.17 23.32
C ASN A 83 -8.23 4.57 23.92
N THR A 84 -7.66 5.49 23.14
CA THR A 84 -7.16 6.77 23.65
C THR A 84 -8.27 7.74 24.04
N LYS A 85 -9.49 7.54 23.52
CA LYS A 85 -10.67 8.37 23.79
C LYS A 85 -11.70 7.72 24.72
N ASN A 86 -11.44 6.52 25.23
CA ASN A 86 -12.37 5.75 26.06
C ASN A 86 -13.71 5.48 25.37
N TYR A 87 -13.68 5.06 24.10
CA TYR A 87 -14.85 4.59 23.36
C TYR A 87 -15.54 3.46 24.12
N THR A 88 -16.87 3.53 24.17
CA THR A 88 -17.71 2.46 24.70
C THR A 88 -17.69 1.28 23.71
N ASN A 89 -17.64 0.05 24.22
CA ASN A 89 -17.61 -1.20 23.44
C ASN A 89 -16.37 -1.41 22.55
N TRP A 90 -15.29 -0.65 22.74
CA TRP A 90 -14.05 -0.89 22.03
C TRP A 90 -13.44 -2.25 22.40
N ASN A 91 -13.22 -3.12 21.41
CA ASN A 91 -12.64 -4.47 21.59
C ASN A 91 -11.28 -4.64 20.91
N GLY A 92 -10.57 -3.54 20.64
CA GLY A 92 -9.23 -3.59 20.06
C GLY A 92 -8.18 -4.22 21.00
N PRO A 93 -6.90 -4.22 20.59
CA PRO A 93 -6.36 -3.59 19.40
C PRO A 93 -6.85 -4.27 18.10
N TYR A 94 -7.18 -3.45 17.09
CA TYR A 94 -7.61 -3.93 15.77
C TYR A 94 -6.43 -4.08 14.79
N LEU A 95 -5.28 -3.48 15.11
CA LEU A 95 -4.01 -3.66 14.40
C LEU A 95 -2.89 -4.05 15.37
N SER A 96 -1.91 -4.80 14.89
CA SER A 96 -0.70 -5.17 15.64
C SER A 96 0.49 -4.28 15.26
N TYR A 97 0.26 -2.99 15.04
CA TYR A 97 1.31 -2.01 14.77
C TYR A 97 1.68 -1.23 16.04
N ASP A 98 2.90 -0.72 16.05
CA ASP A 98 3.37 0.18 17.10
C ASP A 98 3.04 1.64 16.76
N LYS A 99 3.00 2.50 17.77
CA LYS A 99 2.96 3.95 17.57
C LYS A 99 4.27 4.41 16.94
N LEU A 100 4.21 5.31 15.96
CA LEU A 100 5.40 5.95 15.43
C LEU A 100 5.89 7.01 16.42
N ALA A 101 6.92 6.68 17.20
CA ALA A 101 7.40 7.53 18.30
C ALA A 101 7.81 8.94 17.86
N THR A 102 8.27 9.10 16.61
CA THR A 102 8.69 10.38 16.04
C THR A 102 7.52 11.24 15.56
N ASP A 103 6.30 10.71 15.57
CA ASP A 103 5.13 11.35 14.99
C ASP A 103 3.93 11.36 15.96
N THR A 104 4.02 12.22 16.96
CA THR A 104 2.93 12.46 17.92
C THR A 104 1.86 13.41 17.39
N THR A 105 2.16 14.16 16.32
CA THR A 105 1.27 15.18 15.76
C THR A 105 0.24 14.56 14.83
N TYR A 106 0.67 13.67 13.93
CA TYR A 106 -0.22 13.00 12.98
C TYR A 106 -0.74 11.66 13.52
N ARG A 107 -0.33 11.27 14.74
CA ARG A 107 -0.73 10.03 15.44
C ARG A 107 -0.64 8.80 14.54
N SER A 108 0.50 8.70 13.87
CA SER A 108 0.78 7.67 12.87
C SER A 108 1.23 6.37 13.52
N LEU A 109 0.90 5.25 12.90
CA LEU A 109 1.45 3.94 13.28
C LEU A 109 2.75 3.69 12.51
N SER A 110 3.66 2.93 13.10
CA SER A 110 4.91 2.52 12.46
C SER A 110 4.64 1.35 11.51
N HIS A 111 5.03 1.48 10.24
CA HIS A 111 4.90 0.38 9.28
C HIS A 111 6.15 -0.52 9.32
N PRO A 112 6.02 -1.87 9.35
CA PRO A 112 7.19 -2.76 9.44
C PRO A 112 8.17 -2.66 8.25
N SER A 113 7.67 -2.36 7.05
CA SER A 113 8.46 -2.29 5.81
C SER A 113 8.58 -0.90 5.20
N TYR A 114 7.82 0.07 5.71
CA TYR A 114 7.76 1.44 5.18
C TYR A 114 7.90 2.42 6.33
N TYR A 115 7.45 3.67 6.18
CA TYR A 115 7.62 4.66 7.24
C TYR A 115 6.44 4.69 8.20
N ALA A 116 5.28 5.10 7.71
CA ALA A 116 4.13 5.40 8.55
C ALA A 116 2.85 4.87 7.94
N VAL A 117 1.90 4.50 8.80
CA VAL A 117 0.52 4.20 8.47
C VAL A 117 -0.37 5.27 9.08
N ARG A 118 -1.29 5.79 8.27
CA ARG A 118 -2.28 6.78 8.68
C ARG A 118 -3.64 6.43 8.11
N THR A 119 -4.67 7.07 8.63
CA THR A 119 -6.00 7.09 8.04
C THR A 119 -6.41 8.53 7.80
N ALA A 120 -7.19 8.77 6.75
CA ALA A 120 -7.59 10.11 6.35
C ALA A 120 -9.01 10.09 5.76
N PRO A 121 -9.97 10.87 6.31
CA PRO A 121 -11.23 11.10 5.63
C PRO A 121 -10.99 12.04 4.44
N LEU A 122 -11.19 11.54 3.23
CA LEU A 122 -10.99 12.31 1.99
C LEU A 122 -12.15 12.07 1.02
N SER A 123 -12.36 13.04 0.14
CA SER A 123 -13.41 13.01 -0.88
C SER A 123 -13.32 11.79 -1.81
N GLY A 124 -14.45 11.29 -2.28
CA GLY A 124 -14.53 10.30 -3.35
C GLY A 124 -14.31 10.87 -4.75
N GLY A 125 -14.31 12.21 -4.91
CA GLY A 125 -14.07 12.88 -6.20
C GLY A 125 -12.62 12.78 -6.67
N THR A 126 -12.24 13.43 -7.76
CA THR A 126 -10.88 13.36 -8.34
C THR A 126 -9.86 14.13 -7.50
N TRP A 127 -8.81 13.43 -7.01
CA TRP A 127 -7.67 14.02 -6.30
C TRP A 127 -6.50 13.03 -6.29
N GLY A 128 -5.27 13.53 -6.18
CA GLY A 128 -4.03 12.73 -6.25
C GLY A 128 -2.89 13.60 -6.76
N ASN A 129 -1.78 13.00 -7.18
CA ASN A 129 -0.54 13.74 -7.50
C ASN A 129 -0.13 14.63 -6.31
N THR A 130 -0.10 15.95 -6.46
CA THR A 130 0.28 16.88 -5.38
C THR A 130 -0.91 17.38 -4.56
N ASN A 131 -2.14 16.93 -4.86
CA ASN A 131 -3.36 17.42 -4.23
C ASN A 131 -4.02 16.33 -3.37
N LEU A 132 -4.61 16.73 -2.25
CA LEU A 132 -5.51 15.92 -1.44
C LEU A 132 -6.94 16.41 -1.64
N GLY A 133 -7.91 15.50 -1.55
CA GLY A 133 -9.32 15.82 -1.78
C GLY A 133 -10.05 16.12 -0.48
N ASP A 134 -10.45 17.38 -0.31
CA ASP A 134 -11.28 17.79 0.82
C ASP A 134 -12.70 17.24 0.70
N CYS A 135 -13.22 16.81 1.84
CA CYS A 135 -14.62 16.50 2.03
C CYS A 135 -15.50 17.72 1.76
N THR A 136 -16.33 17.67 0.71
CA THR A 136 -17.17 18.79 0.28
C THR A 136 -18.58 18.31 -0.05
N ALA A 137 -19.57 19.18 0.19
CA ALA A 137 -20.95 18.92 -0.18
C ALA A 137 -21.04 18.60 -1.68
N GLY A 138 -21.50 17.39 -2.02
CA GLY A 138 -21.60 16.89 -3.40
C GLY A 138 -20.67 15.72 -3.74
N ASN A 139 -19.63 15.46 -2.95
CA ASN A 139 -18.79 14.27 -3.09
C ASN A 139 -18.79 13.46 -1.78
N PRO A 140 -19.16 12.16 -1.81
CA PRO A 140 -19.14 11.34 -0.60
C PRO A 140 -17.72 11.20 -0.05
N CYS A 141 -17.58 11.33 1.26
CA CYS A 141 -16.35 11.13 2.00
C CYS A 141 -16.13 9.67 2.32
N PHE A 142 -14.91 9.22 2.14
CA PHE A 142 -14.47 7.88 2.49
C PHE A 142 -13.30 7.97 3.45
N LEU A 143 -13.17 6.98 4.33
CA LEU A 143 -11.90 6.78 5.00
C LEU A 143 -10.92 6.11 4.03
N TRP A 144 -9.74 6.67 3.95
CA TRP A 144 -8.62 6.14 3.18
C TRP A 144 -7.53 5.63 4.13
N ALA A 145 -7.08 4.39 3.93
CA ALA A 145 -5.85 3.89 4.51
C ALA A 145 -4.67 4.50 3.76
N MET A 146 -3.66 4.98 4.48
CA MET A 146 -2.49 5.62 3.90
C MET A 146 -1.21 4.94 4.38
N ILE A 147 -0.28 4.68 3.46
CA ILE A 147 1.09 4.26 3.80
C ILE A 147 2.08 5.24 3.17
N ASN A 148 3.00 5.74 3.99
CA ASN A 148 4.03 6.69 3.57
C ASN A 148 5.31 5.98 3.11
N ASN A 149 6.03 6.65 2.19
CA ASN A 149 7.36 6.25 1.72
C ASN A 149 7.37 4.92 0.96
N VAL A 150 6.33 4.69 0.15
CA VAL A 150 6.26 3.54 -0.75
C VAL A 150 7.01 3.88 -2.05
N PRO A 151 7.95 3.04 -2.53
CA PRO A 151 8.65 3.29 -3.79
C PRO A 151 7.68 3.51 -4.96
N ASN A 152 7.95 4.49 -5.83
CA ASN A 152 7.01 4.87 -6.91
C ASN A 152 6.67 3.73 -7.87
N GLU A 153 7.65 2.88 -8.20
CA GLU A 153 7.44 1.69 -9.03
C GLU A 153 6.45 0.72 -8.38
N LEU A 154 6.58 0.52 -7.06
CA LEU A 154 5.68 -0.35 -6.30
C LEU A 154 4.29 0.27 -6.16
N ALA A 155 4.20 1.58 -5.91
CA ALA A 155 2.93 2.30 -5.84
C ALA A 155 2.18 2.23 -7.19
N THR A 156 2.89 2.42 -8.30
CA THR A 156 2.35 2.31 -9.67
C THR A 156 1.87 0.88 -9.98
N ALA A 157 2.67 -0.12 -9.60
CA ALA A 157 2.28 -1.51 -9.79
C ALA A 157 1.07 -1.91 -8.93
N ALA A 158 0.98 -1.37 -7.71
CA ALA A 158 -0.17 -1.56 -6.83
C ALA A 158 -1.44 -0.90 -7.35
N ASP A 159 -1.35 0.32 -7.89
CA ASP A 159 -2.45 1.01 -8.57
C ASP A 159 -3.03 0.17 -9.72
N ILE A 160 -2.17 -0.29 -10.63
CA ILE A 160 -2.58 -1.20 -11.72
C ILE A 160 -3.17 -2.50 -11.19
N TYR A 161 -2.63 -3.05 -10.10
CA TYR A 161 -3.14 -4.27 -9.50
C TYR A 161 -4.54 -4.11 -8.88
N VAL A 162 -4.83 -2.96 -8.26
CA VAL A 162 -6.13 -2.68 -7.64
C VAL A 162 -7.17 -2.23 -8.65
N ASP A 163 -6.83 -1.24 -9.48
CA ASP A 163 -7.80 -0.54 -10.35
C ASP A 163 -7.71 -0.97 -11.83
N GLY A 164 -6.75 -1.82 -12.19
CA GLY A 164 -6.58 -2.37 -13.54
C GLY A 164 -5.90 -1.42 -14.55
N THR A 165 -5.81 -0.13 -14.22
CA THR A 165 -5.16 0.90 -15.03
C THR A 165 -4.42 1.87 -14.14
N TYR A 166 -3.32 2.44 -14.64
CA TYR A 166 -2.58 3.47 -13.90
C TYR A 166 -3.32 4.82 -13.94
N ASN A 167 -3.77 5.29 -12.78
CA ASN A 167 -4.35 6.61 -12.60
C ASN A 167 -4.16 7.09 -11.16
N LYS A 168 -3.28 8.07 -10.96
CA LYS A 168 -2.98 8.60 -9.63
C LYS A 168 -4.15 9.30 -8.93
N THR A 169 -5.19 9.69 -9.68
CA THR A 169 -6.21 10.66 -9.24
C THR A 169 -7.62 10.11 -9.10
N GLU A 170 -7.86 8.89 -9.57
CA GLU A 170 -9.17 8.26 -9.64
C GLU A 170 -9.04 6.79 -9.21
N GLY A 171 -10.15 6.10 -9.01
CA GLY A 171 -10.12 4.70 -8.55
C GLY A 171 -10.11 4.55 -7.03
N ASN A 172 -9.87 3.31 -6.60
CA ASN A 172 -9.84 2.90 -5.19
C ASN A 172 -8.43 2.95 -4.60
N PHE A 173 -7.41 2.98 -5.44
CA PHE A 173 -6.03 3.20 -5.06
C PHE A 173 -5.56 4.52 -5.65
N ARG A 174 -4.89 5.35 -4.84
CA ARG A 174 -4.43 6.67 -5.29
C ARG A 174 -3.05 6.96 -4.78
N ILE A 175 -2.34 7.79 -5.54
CA ILE A 175 -0.94 8.11 -5.28
C ILE A 175 -0.82 9.62 -5.11
N HIS A 176 -0.27 10.02 -3.98
CA HIS A 176 0.08 11.40 -3.68
C HIS A 176 1.60 11.57 -3.59
N ASP A 177 2.13 12.46 -4.41
CA ASP A 177 3.55 12.80 -4.50
C ASP A 177 3.81 14.02 -3.59
N SER A 178 4.11 13.78 -2.31
CA SER A 178 4.23 14.84 -1.30
C SER A 178 5.29 15.91 -1.57
N ASN A 179 6.14 15.75 -2.59
CA ASN A 179 7.10 16.77 -3.02
C ASN A 179 7.35 16.82 -4.55
N GLY A 180 6.48 16.23 -5.38
CA GLY A 180 6.61 16.27 -6.86
C GLY A 180 7.84 15.56 -7.47
N THR A 181 8.87 15.23 -6.68
CA THR A 181 10.13 14.59 -7.13
C THR A 181 10.66 13.51 -6.17
N ALA A 182 9.87 13.07 -5.19
CA ALA A 182 10.33 12.06 -4.24
C ALA A 182 10.41 10.67 -4.91
N ALA A 183 11.47 9.91 -4.62
CA ALA A 183 11.62 8.51 -5.04
C ALA A 183 10.55 7.57 -4.43
N ALA A 184 9.73 8.09 -3.52
CA ALA A 184 8.68 7.38 -2.83
C ALA A 184 7.43 8.28 -2.67
N ALA A 185 6.26 7.66 -2.76
CA ALA A 185 4.97 8.32 -2.69
C ALA A 185 4.23 7.99 -1.39
N HIS A 186 3.13 8.68 -1.19
CA HIS A 186 2.08 8.30 -0.26
C HIS A 186 0.99 7.58 -1.03
N VAL A 187 0.69 6.36 -0.64
CA VAL A 187 -0.38 5.58 -1.27
C VAL A 187 -1.61 5.65 -0.39
N TYR A 188 -2.77 5.71 -1.04
CA TYR A 188 -4.06 5.78 -0.40
C TYR A 188 -4.95 4.67 -0.95
N PHE A 189 -5.65 3.97 -0.06
CA PHE A 189 -6.59 2.92 -0.41
C PHE A 189 -7.95 3.20 0.20
N LYS A 190 -8.97 3.20 -0.63
CA LYS A 190 -10.34 3.52 -0.27
C LYS A 190 -10.94 2.38 0.55
N ILE A 191 -11.40 2.67 1.77
CA ILE A 191 -11.97 1.65 2.66
C ILE A 191 -13.50 1.65 2.56
N GLN A 192 -14.15 2.64 3.18
CA GLN A 192 -15.61 2.74 3.25
C GLN A 192 -16.04 4.20 3.46
N PRO A 193 -17.30 4.57 3.17
CA PRO A 193 -17.81 5.89 3.49
C PRO A 193 -17.66 6.18 4.99
N THR A 194 -17.31 7.43 5.33
CA THR A 194 -17.38 7.88 6.73
C THR A 194 -18.83 7.92 7.19
N LEU A 195 -19.09 7.63 8.47
CA LEU A 195 -20.42 7.71 9.05
C LEU A 195 -20.96 9.15 9.02
N ASN A 196 -20.06 10.13 9.21
CA ASN A 196 -20.39 11.55 9.06
C ASN A 196 -20.02 12.05 7.66
N GLN A 197 -20.99 12.61 6.95
CA GLN A 197 -20.82 13.25 5.64
C GLN A 197 -20.96 14.78 5.80
N PRO A 198 -20.23 15.59 5.01
CA PRO A 198 -20.30 17.05 5.03
C PRO A 198 -21.63 17.61 4.51
#